data_AF-A0A1I6T427-F1
#
_entry.id   AF-A0A1I6T427-F1
#
_cell.length_a   1.000
_cell.length_b   1.000
_cell.length_c   1.000
_cell.angle_alpha   90.00
_cell.angle_beta   90.00
_cell.angle_gamma   90.00
#
_symmetry.space_group_name_H-M   'P 1'
#
loop_
_entity.id
_entity.type
_entity.pdbx_description
1 polymer ?
#
loop_
_entity_poly.entity_id
_entity_poly.type
_entity_poly.pdbx_seq_one_letter_code
_entity_poly.pdbx_strand_id
1 'polypeptide(L)'
;MTKQDTRVLGSHKGYLSGSRPDLRVPVRRVHLTDGRDVTLYDTSGPYTDPEVTTDVRRGLPPLRAPWLAERAARRRSGDGLTQLAYARRGEITEEMEYVALREDRSPEFVRAEIAAGRAVLPANVRHPEAEPMIIGKNFLVKVNANIGNSAVTSSIEEEVEKMRWATRWGADTIMDLSTGKDIHTTREWVLRNSPVPVGTVPLYQALEKVGGRAEELSWEVFRDTVIEQAEQGVDYMTVHAGVLLRYVPLTAGRTTGIVSRGGSIMAAWCLAHHEESFLYTHFEELCTILREYDITFSLGDGLRPGSIADANDEAQFAELRTLGELNRIAKAHDVQTMIEGPGHVPMHKIKENVDLQQEICEEAPFYTLGPLTTDIAPGYDHITSAIGAAMIGWWGTAMLCYVTPKEHLGLPDRDDVKTGVITYRIAAHAADLAKGHPGAQRWDDALSEARFDFRWEDQFNLSLDPDTARAFHDETLPAEPAKTAHFCSMCGPKFCSMRISRDIRERMAEKSAEFAAGGNRVYLPVTD
;
A
#
# COMPACT_ATOMS: atom_id res chain seq x y z
N MET A 1 36.45 21.87 17.78
CA MET A 1 36.31 20.47 18.22
C MET A 1 35.03 19.93 17.61
N THR A 2 35.19 19.22 16.49
CA THR A 2 34.13 18.55 15.75
C THR A 2 33.48 17.49 16.63
N LYS A 3 32.14 17.52 16.78
CA LYS A 3 31.39 16.40 17.34
C LYS A 3 31.76 15.16 16.54
N GLN A 4 32.45 14.21 17.17
CA GLN A 4 32.58 12.87 16.62
C GLN A 4 31.17 12.33 16.41
N ASP A 5 30.85 12.05 15.17
CA ASP A 5 29.60 11.44 14.74
C ASP A 5 29.60 10.00 15.26
N THR A 6 29.15 9.80 16.49
CA THR A 6 28.90 8.46 17.03
C THR A 6 27.72 7.89 16.27
N ARG A 7 28.02 7.21 15.16
CA ARG A 7 27.06 6.47 14.34
C ARG A 7 26.30 5.49 15.24
N VAL A 8 25.04 5.80 15.54
CA VAL A 8 24.18 4.91 16.33
C VAL A 8 23.82 3.72 15.44
N LEU A 9 24.24 2.52 15.84
CA LEU A 9 23.84 1.28 15.17
C LEU A 9 22.33 1.11 15.24
N GLY A 10 21.69 0.75 14.12
CA GLY A 10 20.24 0.70 14.00
C GLY A 10 19.73 1.39 12.73
N SER A 11 18.47 1.84 12.77
CA SER A 11 17.87 2.63 11.71
C SER A 11 17.33 3.96 12.23
N HIS A 12 17.40 5.02 11.42
CA HIS A 12 16.79 6.32 11.73
C HIS A 12 16.04 6.88 10.52
N LYS A 13 15.17 7.86 10.77
CA LYS A 13 14.52 8.65 9.73
C LYS A 13 15.56 9.52 9.03
N GLY A 14 15.75 9.30 7.73
CA GLY A 14 16.51 10.15 6.84
C GLY A 14 15.62 10.83 5.81
N TYR A 15 16.21 11.73 5.02
CA TYR A 15 15.50 12.42 3.94
C TYR A 15 16.34 12.49 2.66
N LEU A 16 15.68 12.36 1.51
CA LEU A 16 16.20 12.74 0.20
C LEU A 16 15.73 14.17 -0.10
N SER A 17 16.61 15.02 -0.63
CA SER A 17 16.28 16.41 -0.96
C SER A 17 16.01 16.54 -2.46
N GLY A 18 14.92 17.21 -2.82
CA GLY A 18 14.58 17.55 -4.20
C GLY A 18 15.21 18.85 -4.68
N SER A 19 14.69 19.34 -5.79
CA SER A 19 15.06 20.61 -6.42
C SER A 19 14.83 21.82 -5.52
N ARG A 20 13.93 21.68 -4.53
CA ARG A 20 13.60 22.70 -3.54
C ARG A 20 13.95 22.27 -2.12
N PRO A 21 14.32 23.20 -1.21
CA PRO A 21 14.66 22.86 0.18
C PRO A 21 13.51 22.25 0.99
N ASP A 22 12.26 22.56 0.62
CA ASP A 22 11.03 22.05 1.25
C ASP A 22 10.57 20.70 0.69
N LEU A 23 11.15 20.22 -0.42
CA LEU A 23 10.94 18.87 -0.94
C LEU A 23 11.88 17.89 -0.24
N ARG A 24 11.42 17.37 0.90
CA ARG A 24 12.14 16.37 1.69
C ARG A 24 11.35 15.06 1.72
N VAL A 25 11.88 14.04 1.05
CA VAL A 25 11.23 12.72 0.95
C VAL A 25 11.79 11.79 2.02
N PRO A 26 10.95 11.23 2.92
CA PRO A 26 11.39 10.41 4.03
C PRO A 26 11.87 9.04 3.54
N VAL A 27 12.92 8.57 4.20
CA VAL A 27 13.47 7.23 4.02
C VAL A 27 13.93 6.69 5.36
N ARG A 28 13.97 5.37 5.51
CA ARG A 28 14.61 4.73 6.67
C ARG A 28 16.05 4.38 6.29
N ARG A 29 17.03 5.03 6.94
CA ARG A 29 18.44 4.72 6.74
C ARG A 29 18.89 3.68 7.77
N VAL A 30 19.30 2.52 7.29
CA VAL A 30 19.81 1.41 8.11
C VAL A 30 21.33 1.42 8.06
N HIS A 31 21.97 1.64 9.21
CA HIS A 31 23.43 1.65 9.34
C HIS A 31 23.95 0.24 9.62
N LEU A 32 24.76 -0.28 8.71
CA LEU A 32 25.35 -1.61 8.85
C LEU A 32 26.67 -1.55 9.62
N THR A 33 26.98 -2.62 10.36
CA THR A 33 28.24 -2.76 11.11
C THR A 33 29.49 -2.79 10.22
N ASP A 34 29.34 -3.07 8.92
CA ASP A 34 30.43 -3.03 7.93
C ASP A 34 30.71 -1.62 7.38
N GLY A 35 29.99 -0.62 7.85
CA GLY A 35 30.15 0.78 7.45
C GLY A 35 29.28 1.21 6.28
N ARG A 36 28.56 0.31 5.60
CA ARG A 36 27.60 0.64 4.53
C ARG A 36 26.25 1.10 5.09
N ASP A 37 25.45 1.74 4.24
CA ASP A 37 24.08 2.14 4.54
C ASP A 37 23.11 1.52 3.54
N VAL A 38 21.94 1.10 4.03
CA VAL A 38 20.80 0.71 3.19
C VAL A 38 19.68 1.73 3.39
N THR A 39 19.20 2.28 2.29
CA THR A 39 18.08 3.22 2.29
C THR A 39 16.81 2.47 1.91
N LEU A 40 15.82 2.49 2.81
CA LEU A 40 14.55 1.81 2.64
C LEU A 40 13.40 2.81 2.54
N TYR A 41 12.36 2.43 1.81
CA TYR A 41 11.10 3.16 1.76
C TYR A 41 10.48 3.25 3.16
N ASP A 42 9.85 4.38 3.48
CA ASP A 42 9.31 4.64 4.81
C ASP A 42 8.00 5.44 4.70
N THR A 43 6.95 4.92 5.33
CA THR A 43 5.59 5.50 5.36
C THR A 43 5.17 5.96 6.75
N SER A 44 6.04 5.79 7.76
CA SER A 44 5.73 6.09 9.16
C SER A 44 5.59 7.58 9.47
N GLY A 45 5.85 8.45 8.49
CA GLY A 45 5.74 9.90 8.62
C GLY A 45 6.61 10.49 9.74
N PRO A 46 6.23 11.67 10.26
CA PRO A 46 6.98 12.36 11.31
C PRO A 46 7.04 11.62 12.65
N TYR A 47 6.24 10.58 12.86
CA TYR A 47 6.16 9.84 14.14
C TYR A 47 7.43 9.07 14.50
N THR A 48 8.29 8.78 13.53
CA THR A 48 9.58 8.11 13.74
C THR A 48 10.77 9.05 13.54
N ASP A 49 10.53 10.34 13.34
CA ASP A 49 11.58 11.36 13.32
C ASP A 49 11.82 11.90 14.73
N PRO A 50 12.98 11.63 15.35
CA PRO A 50 13.27 12.12 16.71
C PRO A 50 13.40 13.66 16.76
N GLU A 51 13.59 14.34 15.63
CA GLU A 51 13.70 15.80 15.56
C GLU A 51 12.32 16.48 15.45
N VAL A 52 11.23 15.71 15.28
CA VAL A 52 9.87 16.24 15.17
C VAL A 52 9.06 15.88 16.42
N THR A 53 8.62 16.90 17.16
CA THR A 53 7.66 16.71 18.25
C THR A 53 6.24 16.61 17.68
N THR A 54 5.64 15.43 17.73
CA THR A 54 4.25 15.19 17.31
C THR A 54 3.26 15.33 18.46
N ASP A 55 2.15 16.03 18.25
CA ASP A 55 1.01 16.10 19.17
C ASP A 55 -0.28 15.83 18.39
N VAL A 56 -0.96 14.73 18.70
CA VAL A 56 -2.17 14.30 18.00
C VAL A 56 -3.30 15.33 18.05
N ARG A 57 -3.34 16.18 19.09
CA ARG A 57 -4.34 17.24 19.25
C ARG A 57 -4.10 18.43 18.34
N ARG A 58 -2.86 18.61 17.89
CA ARG A 58 -2.47 19.68 16.96
C ARG A 58 -2.52 19.21 15.50
N GLY A 59 -2.37 17.91 15.27
CA GLY A 59 -2.19 17.34 13.94
C GLY A 59 -0.74 17.45 13.45
N LEU A 60 -0.47 16.83 12.30
CA LEU A 60 0.83 16.89 11.64
C LEU A 60 1.06 18.26 10.98
N PRO A 61 2.32 18.67 10.78
CA PRO A 61 2.62 19.86 9.98
C PRO A 61 2.07 19.72 8.55
N PRO A 62 1.40 20.75 8.00
CA PRO A 62 0.83 20.69 6.66
C PRO A 62 1.90 20.87 5.58
N LEU A 63 2.70 19.83 5.35
CA LEU A 63 3.86 19.78 4.44
C LEU A 63 3.58 20.42 3.07
N ARG A 64 2.45 20.08 2.45
CA ARG A 64 2.10 20.49 1.08
C ARG A 64 1.47 21.88 0.98
N ALA A 65 1.12 22.52 2.10
CA ALA A 65 0.40 23.80 2.10
C ALA A 65 1.12 24.91 1.32
N PRO A 66 2.47 25.08 1.41
CA PRO A 66 3.18 26.05 0.58
C PRO A 66 3.06 25.77 -0.92
N TRP A 67 3.16 24.51 -1.34
CA TRP A 67 3.09 24.10 -2.75
C TRP A 67 1.70 24.37 -3.34
N LEU A 68 0.67 24.06 -2.55
CA LEU A 68 -0.72 24.32 -2.91
C LEU A 68 -1.00 25.82 -3.03
N ALA A 69 -0.52 26.63 -2.09
CA ALA A 69 -0.69 28.08 -2.12
C ALA A 69 0.01 28.73 -3.34
N GLU A 70 1.24 28.31 -3.63
CA GLU A 70 1.99 28.81 -4.80
C GLU A 70 1.31 28.45 -6.12
N ARG A 71 0.79 27.22 -6.27
CA ARG A 71 0.05 26.80 -7.47
C ARG A 71 -1.29 27.51 -7.59
N ALA A 72 -2.03 27.65 -6.50
CA ALA A 72 -3.30 28.38 -6.49
C ALA A 72 -3.12 29.84 -6.95
N ALA A 73 -2.03 30.50 -6.56
CA ALA A 73 -1.72 31.87 -6.96
C ALA A 73 -1.40 32.01 -8.47
N ARG A 74 -0.95 30.95 -9.13
CA ARG A 74 -0.58 30.93 -10.56
C ARG A 74 -1.71 30.42 -11.48
N ARG A 75 -2.75 29.81 -10.90
CA ARG A 75 -3.83 29.14 -11.62
C ARG A 75 -4.76 30.11 -12.35
N ARG A 76 -5.22 29.74 -13.54
CA ARG A 76 -6.28 30.47 -14.28
C ARG A 76 -7.66 29.85 -14.00
N SER A 77 -8.69 30.68 -14.11
CA SER A 77 -10.08 30.20 -14.02
C SER A 77 -10.34 29.13 -15.08
N GLY A 78 -10.85 27.97 -14.67
CA GLY A 78 -11.13 26.82 -15.55
C GLY A 78 -10.01 25.78 -15.64
N ASP A 79 -8.81 26.04 -15.12
CA ASP A 79 -7.74 25.03 -15.11
C ASP A 79 -8.14 23.84 -14.22
N GLY A 80 -7.98 22.60 -14.70
CA GLY A 80 -8.15 21.41 -13.88
C GLY A 80 -7.10 21.34 -12.77
N LEU A 81 -7.55 21.05 -11.54
CA LEU A 81 -6.74 21.02 -10.32
C LEU A 81 -6.03 19.69 -10.07
N THR A 82 -6.41 18.65 -10.79
CA THR A 82 -5.97 17.30 -10.48
C THR A 82 -4.56 17.03 -10.99
N GLN A 83 -3.85 16.09 -10.38
CA GLN A 83 -2.55 15.64 -10.91
C GLN A 83 -2.68 15.17 -12.37
N LEU A 84 -3.79 14.52 -12.74
CA LEU A 84 -4.08 14.14 -14.12
C LEU A 84 -4.16 15.35 -15.06
N ALA A 85 -4.85 16.41 -14.65
CA ALA A 85 -4.96 17.64 -15.43
C ALA A 85 -3.59 18.32 -15.61
N TYR A 86 -2.80 18.44 -14.54
CA TYR A 86 -1.43 18.97 -14.61
C TYR A 86 -0.56 18.13 -15.54
N ALA A 87 -0.58 16.81 -15.37
CA ALA A 87 0.22 15.88 -16.15
C ALA A 87 -0.08 16.00 -17.66
N ARG A 88 -1.36 16.08 -18.04
CA ARG A 88 -1.80 16.23 -19.44
C ARG A 88 -1.40 17.55 -20.08
N ARG A 89 -1.24 18.61 -19.27
CA ARG A 89 -0.71 19.90 -19.74
C ARG A 89 0.82 19.91 -19.87
N GLY A 90 1.50 18.81 -19.53
CA GLY A 90 2.96 18.73 -19.55
C GLY A 90 3.60 19.37 -18.32
N GLU A 91 2.84 19.62 -17.26
CA GLU A 91 3.33 20.24 -16.03
C GLU A 91 3.77 19.17 -15.03
N ILE A 92 4.94 19.38 -14.41
CA ILE A 92 5.45 18.56 -13.32
C ILE A 92 5.17 19.31 -12.02
N THR A 93 4.36 18.72 -11.15
CA THR A 93 4.03 19.28 -9.84
C THR A 93 5.08 18.91 -8.79
N GLU A 94 5.02 19.60 -7.64
CA GLU A 94 5.82 19.27 -6.46
C GLU A 94 5.54 17.83 -6.00
N GLU A 95 4.29 17.36 -6.05
CA GLU A 95 3.97 15.96 -5.72
C GLU A 95 4.59 14.97 -6.72
N MET A 96 4.60 15.28 -8.02
CA MET A 96 5.22 14.41 -9.02
C MET A 96 6.73 14.29 -8.82
N GLU A 97 7.41 15.39 -8.49
CA GLU A 97 8.83 15.34 -8.14
C GLU A 97 9.06 14.56 -6.83
N TYR A 98 8.20 14.76 -5.83
CA TYR A 98 8.28 14.07 -4.54
C TYR A 98 8.22 12.55 -4.72
N VAL A 99 7.23 12.05 -5.45
CA VAL A 99 7.10 10.59 -5.68
C VAL A 99 8.17 10.06 -6.64
N ALA A 100 8.69 10.88 -7.56
CA ALA A 100 9.80 10.48 -8.41
C ALA A 100 11.06 10.17 -7.58
N LEU A 101 11.40 11.03 -6.63
CA LEU A 101 12.49 10.79 -5.68
C LEU A 101 12.22 9.57 -4.80
N ARG A 102 10.98 9.41 -4.33
CA ARG A 102 10.56 8.31 -3.46
C ARG A 102 10.69 6.94 -4.15
N GLU A 103 10.49 6.90 -5.46
CA GLU A 103 10.50 5.69 -6.30
C GLU A 103 11.82 5.49 -7.07
N ASP A 104 12.82 6.37 -6.91
CA ASP A 104 14.07 6.38 -7.70
C ASP A 104 13.79 6.44 -9.23
N ARG A 105 12.89 7.36 -9.62
CA ARG A 105 12.44 7.61 -11.01
C ARG A 105 12.63 9.07 -11.40
N SER A 106 12.50 9.35 -12.70
CA SER A 106 12.47 10.74 -13.17
C SER A 106 11.08 11.37 -12.98
N PRO A 107 10.97 12.67 -12.67
CA PRO A 107 9.69 13.36 -12.58
C PRO A 107 8.88 13.32 -13.89
N GLU A 108 9.56 13.32 -15.04
CA GLU A 108 8.91 13.20 -16.35
C GLU A 108 8.28 11.81 -16.57
N PHE A 109 8.92 10.74 -16.08
CA PHE A 109 8.34 9.40 -16.11
C PHE A 109 7.05 9.34 -15.28
N VAL A 110 7.08 9.90 -14.06
CA VAL A 110 5.90 10.01 -13.18
C VAL A 110 4.77 10.77 -13.89
N ARG A 111 5.07 11.95 -14.44
CA ARG A 111 4.10 12.76 -15.18
C ARG A 111 3.50 11.98 -16.36
N ALA A 112 4.31 11.27 -17.13
CA ALA A 112 3.85 10.50 -18.28
C ALA A 112 2.90 9.35 -17.88
N GLU A 113 3.20 8.64 -16.80
CA GLU A 113 2.34 7.56 -16.27
C GLU A 113 0.99 8.10 -15.77
N ILE A 114 1.00 9.24 -15.07
CA ILE A 114 -0.22 9.91 -14.63
C ILE A 114 -1.02 10.42 -15.84
N ALA A 115 -0.38 11.08 -16.82
CA ALA A 115 -1.06 11.60 -18.01
C ALA A 115 -1.76 10.50 -18.83
N ALA A 116 -1.16 9.31 -18.87
CA ALA A 116 -1.74 8.14 -19.53
C ALA A 116 -2.90 7.51 -18.73
N GLY A 117 -3.03 7.84 -17.44
CA GLY A 117 -3.97 7.20 -16.51
C GLY A 117 -3.51 5.82 -16.05
N ARG A 118 -2.22 5.50 -16.16
CA ARG A 118 -1.61 4.23 -15.68
C ARG A 118 -1.07 4.31 -14.26
N ALA A 119 -1.06 5.52 -13.71
CA ALA A 119 -0.74 5.79 -12.32
C ALA A 119 -1.63 6.90 -11.78
N VAL A 120 -1.89 6.85 -10.49
CA VAL A 120 -2.61 7.89 -9.74
C VAL A 120 -1.76 8.36 -8.56
N LEU A 121 -2.01 9.58 -8.14
CA LEU A 121 -1.38 10.23 -7.01
C LEU A 121 -2.50 10.84 -6.16
N PRO A 122 -3.09 10.06 -5.23
CA PRO A 122 -4.17 10.52 -4.36
C PRO A 122 -3.64 11.60 -3.42
N ALA A 123 -4.07 12.84 -3.64
CA ALA A 123 -3.47 13.99 -2.98
C ALA A 123 -4.44 15.16 -2.92
N ASN A 124 -5.54 14.98 -2.19
CA ASN A 124 -6.57 16.01 -2.07
C ASN A 124 -5.93 17.32 -1.58
N VAL A 125 -6.33 18.44 -2.19
CA VAL A 125 -5.83 19.78 -1.84
C VAL A 125 -6.17 20.21 -0.40
N ARG A 126 -7.10 19.52 0.25
CA ARG A 126 -7.49 19.68 1.66
C ARG A 126 -6.77 18.73 2.62
N HIS A 127 -5.84 17.92 2.13
CA HIS A 127 -4.97 17.08 2.95
C HIS A 127 -3.49 17.47 2.82
N PRO A 128 -3.11 18.67 3.31
CA PRO A 128 -1.76 19.15 3.18
C PRO A 128 -0.74 18.39 4.05
N GLU A 129 -1.18 17.61 5.03
CA GLU A 129 -0.34 16.80 5.91
C GLU A 129 0.28 15.57 5.23
N ALA A 130 -0.36 15.05 4.18
CA ALA A 130 0.07 13.84 3.49
C ALA A 130 1.43 14.01 2.79
N GLU A 131 2.29 13.00 2.96
CA GLU A 131 3.52 12.81 2.20
C GLU A 131 3.17 12.10 0.87
N PRO A 132 3.32 12.75 -0.29
CA PRO A 132 2.86 12.21 -1.57
C PRO A 132 3.37 10.79 -1.87
N MET A 133 2.50 9.97 -2.46
CA MET A 133 2.80 8.62 -2.94
C MET A 133 2.08 8.36 -4.27
N ILE A 134 2.65 7.48 -5.09
CA ILE A 134 2.12 7.12 -6.41
C ILE A 134 1.68 5.66 -6.43
N ILE A 135 0.57 5.38 -7.09
CA ILE A 135 0.00 4.05 -7.26
C ILE A 135 -0.05 3.74 -8.75
N GLY A 136 0.73 2.75 -9.20
CA GLY A 136 0.71 2.28 -10.59
C GLY A 136 1.61 1.07 -10.78
N LYS A 137 1.34 0.26 -11.81
CA LYS A 137 2.04 -1.02 -12.04
C LYS A 137 3.56 -0.91 -12.24
N ASN A 138 4.02 0.25 -12.71
CA ASN A 138 5.42 0.53 -13.01
C ASN A 138 6.22 1.10 -11.82
N PHE A 139 5.59 1.21 -10.66
CA PHE A 139 6.19 1.64 -9.39
C PHE A 139 6.26 0.46 -8.40
N LEU A 140 6.81 0.68 -7.20
CA LEU A 140 6.74 -0.31 -6.11
C LEU A 140 5.28 -0.60 -5.77
N VAL A 141 4.94 -1.87 -5.52
CA VAL A 141 3.58 -2.28 -5.15
C VAL A 141 3.22 -1.68 -3.79
N LYS A 142 2.03 -1.07 -3.70
CA LYS A 142 1.54 -0.38 -2.49
C LYS A 142 0.66 -1.29 -1.65
N VAL A 143 0.59 -1.02 -0.35
CA VAL A 143 -0.26 -1.73 0.61
C VAL A 143 -1.19 -0.74 1.29
N ASN A 144 -2.49 -1.04 1.25
CA ASN A 144 -3.50 -0.31 2.02
C ASN A 144 -3.84 -1.04 3.33
N ALA A 145 -4.00 -0.30 4.42
CA ALA A 145 -4.56 -0.81 5.67
C ALA A 145 -5.93 -0.20 5.97
N ASN A 146 -6.94 -1.05 6.13
CA ASN A 146 -8.26 -0.63 6.60
C ASN A 146 -8.27 -0.47 8.12
N ILE A 147 -8.69 0.70 8.58
CA ILE A 147 -9.02 0.99 9.97
C ILE A 147 -10.49 1.44 10.04
N GLY A 148 -10.97 1.80 11.22
CA GLY A 148 -12.30 2.34 11.39
C GLY A 148 -12.97 1.85 12.66
N ASN A 149 -13.79 2.73 13.23
CA ASN A 149 -14.66 2.39 14.34
C ASN A 149 -15.84 1.52 13.88
N SER A 150 -16.54 0.92 14.85
CA SER A 150 -17.78 0.21 14.58
C SER A 150 -18.85 0.60 15.59
N ALA A 151 -20.11 0.25 15.30
CA ALA A 151 -21.22 0.48 16.22
C ALA A 151 -21.05 -0.23 17.59
N VAL A 152 -20.14 -1.20 17.69
CA VAL A 152 -19.93 -2.01 18.90
C VAL A 152 -18.67 -1.65 19.69
N THR A 153 -17.64 -1.06 19.05
CA THR A 153 -16.33 -0.79 19.68
C THR A 153 -15.55 0.33 18.98
N SER A 154 -14.61 0.92 19.73
CA SER A 154 -13.55 1.88 19.35
C SER A 154 -13.78 3.35 19.73
N SER A 155 -12.69 4.03 20.12
CA SER A 155 -12.62 5.47 20.36
C SER A 155 -11.79 6.18 19.28
N ILE A 156 -11.89 7.51 19.22
CA ILE A 156 -11.11 8.33 18.29
C ILE A 156 -9.60 8.10 18.49
N GLU A 157 -9.15 8.02 19.74
CA GLU A 157 -7.75 7.79 20.08
C GLU A 157 -7.25 6.42 19.59
N GLU A 158 -8.09 5.39 19.69
CA GLU A 158 -7.75 4.05 19.20
C GLU A 158 -7.61 4.03 17.68
N GLU A 159 -8.47 4.74 16.94
CA GLU A 159 -8.36 4.82 15.47
C GLU A 159 -7.13 5.60 15.00
N VAL A 160 -6.78 6.70 15.67
CA VAL A 160 -5.52 7.42 15.40
C VAL A 160 -4.31 6.55 15.70
N GLU A 161 -4.32 5.78 16.80
CA GLU A 161 -3.23 4.87 17.11
C GLU A 161 -3.14 3.70 16.12
N LYS A 162 -4.25 3.14 15.65
CA LYS A 162 -4.26 2.12 14.58
C LYS A 162 -3.65 2.66 13.29
N MET A 163 -3.99 3.90 12.89
CA MET A 163 -3.38 4.57 11.74
C MET A 163 -1.86 4.70 11.91
N ARG A 164 -1.41 5.21 13.06
CA ARG A 164 0.03 5.38 13.36
C ARG A 164 0.76 4.04 13.38
N TRP A 165 0.10 3.01 13.90
CA TRP A 165 0.63 1.66 13.96
C TRP A 165 0.74 1.04 12.56
N ALA A 166 -0.29 1.15 11.73
CA ALA A 166 -0.29 0.63 10.37
C ALA A 166 0.79 1.30 9.50
N THR A 167 0.88 2.63 9.53
CA THR A 167 1.89 3.39 8.78
C THR A 167 3.31 3.12 9.29
N ARG A 168 3.51 2.93 10.59
CA ARG A 168 4.81 2.51 11.15
C ARG A 168 5.33 1.21 10.53
N TRP A 169 4.44 0.26 10.28
CA TRP A 169 4.80 -1.06 9.74
C TRP A 169 4.80 -1.14 8.21
N GLY A 170 4.47 -0.05 7.52
CA GLY A 170 4.64 0.06 6.07
C GLY A 170 3.35 0.21 5.26
N ALA A 171 2.19 0.45 5.87
CA ALA A 171 1.00 0.82 5.09
C ALA A 171 1.28 2.10 4.29
N ASP A 172 1.07 2.06 2.97
CA ASP A 172 1.31 3.16 2.05
C ASP A 172 0.10 4.09 1.94
N THR A 173 -1.10 3.53 2.19
CA THR A 173 -2.35 4.26 2.35
C THR A 173 -3.14 3.64 3.50
N ILE A 174 -4.12 4.38 4.01
CA ILE A 174 -5.13 3.82 4.90
C ILE A 174 -6.52 4.09 4.36
N MET A 175 -7.50 3.28 4.77
CA MET A 175 -8.91 3.60 4.59
C MET A 175 -9.61 3.69 5.94
N ASP A 176 -10.33 4.78 6.15
CA ASP A 176 -11.26 4.89 7.26
C ASP A 176 -12.62 4.29 6.85
N LEU A 177 -12.87 3.07 7.34
CA LEU A 177 -14.12 2.34 7.13
C LEU A 177 -15.06 2.43 8.35
N SER A 178 -14.88 3.47 9.17
CA SER A 178 -15.69 3.76 10.35
C SER A 178 -17.18 3.75 10.05
N THR A 179 -17.95 3.08 10.91
CA THR A 179 -19.42 3.01 10.82
C THR A 179 -20.08 3.20 12.18
N GLY A 180 -21.33 3.69 12.19
CA GLY A 180 -22.03 4.07 13.42
C GLY A 180 -21.84 5.56 13.78
N LYS A 181 -21.58 5.84 15.06
CA LYS A 181 -21.53 7.23 15.58
C LYS A 181 -20.18 7.90 15.30
N ASP A 182 -20.19 9.23 15.27
CA ASP A 182 -19.00 10.09 15.23
C ASP A 182 -18.03 9.84 14.05
N ILE A 183 -18.53 9.32 12.92
CA ILE A 183 -17.74 9.06 11.71
C ILE A 183 -16.99 10.32 11.26
N HIS A 184 -17.68 11.46 11.17
CA HIS A 184 -17.09 12.74 10.76
C HIS A 184 -15.91 13.14 11.65
N THR A 185 -16.13 13.12 12.97
CA THR A 185 -15.13 13.52 13.96
C THR A 185 -13.95 12.57 13.94
N THR A 186 -14.19 11.26 13.96
CA THR A 186 -13.13 10.23 13.92
C THR A 186 -12.22 10.43 12.70
N ARG A 187 -12.82 10.62 11.52
CA ARG A 187 -12.10 10.88 10.28
C ARG A 187 -11.29 12.17 10.30
N GLU A 188 -11.81 13.25 10.89
CA GLU A 188 -11.07 14.51 11.01
C GLU A 188 -9.77 14.30 11.78
N TRP A 189 -9.83 13.58 12.91
CA TRP A 189 -8.65 13.25 13.71
C TRP A 189 -7.67 12.37 12.95
N VAL A 190 -8.16 11.39 12.19
CA VAL A 190 -7.31 10.53 11.35
C VAL A 190 -6.62 11.34 10.26
N LEU A 191 -7.35 12.15 9.48
CA LEU A 191 -6.81 12.97 8.39
C LEU A 191 -5.74 13.94 8.88
N ARG A 192 -6.05 14.75 9.90
CA ARG A 192 -5.10 15.73 10.45
C ARG A 192 -3.83 15.08 11.03
N ASN A 193 -3.85 13.78 11.28
CA ASN A 193 -2.72 13.00 11.79
C ASN A 193 -2.11 12.05 10.76
N SER A 194 -2.66 11.94 9.55
CA SER A 194 -2.18 10.94 8.59
C SER A 194 -1.03 11.50 7.75
N PRO A 195 0.15 10.86 7.74
CA PRO A 195 1.20 11.19 6.79
C PRO A 195 0.97 10.50 5.43
N VAL A 196 -0.02 9.61 5.31
CA VAL A 196 -0.32 8.85 4.10
C VAL A 196 -1.71 9.19 3.56
N PRO A 197 -2.00 8.92 2.27
CA PRO A 197 -3.34 9.13 1.74
C PRO A 197 -4.41 8.33 2.50
N VAL A 198 -5.56 8.98 2.71
CA VAL A 198 -6.71 8.41 3.41
C VAL A 198 -7.86 8.22 2.43
N GLY A 199 -8.32 6.98 2.32
CA GLY A 199 -9.50 6.60 1.56
C GLY A 199 -10.74 6.40 2.41
N THR A 200 -11.91 6.45 1.79
CA THR A 200 -13.19 6.15 2.43
C THR A 200 -14.15 5.43 1.48
N VAL A 201 -15.25 4.93 2.03
CA VAL A 201 -16.45 4.55 1.28
C VAL A 201 -17.57 5.53 1.64
N PRO A 202 -17.81 6.61 0.88
CA PRO A 202 -18.79 7.65 1.25
C PRO A 202 -20.19 7.11 1.51
N LEU A 203 -20.56 6.02 0.83
CA LEU A 203 -21.84 5.35 0.99
C LEU A 203 -22.10 4.86 2.42
N TYR A 204 -21.06 4.51 3.20
CA TYR A 204 -21.24 4.06 4.57
C TYR A 204 -21.75 5.18 5.47
N GLN A 205 -21.18 6.38 5.35
CA GLN A 205 -21.67 7.52 6.11
C GLN A 205 -23.03 8.02 5.59
N ALA A 206 -23.26 7.99 4.27
CA ALA A 206 -24.56 8.35 3.71
C ALA A 206 -25.67 7.42 4.24
N LEU A 207 -25.39 6.13 4.39
CA LEU A 207 -26.33 5.16 4.97
C LEU A 207 -26.65 5.47 6.44
N GLU A 208 -25.67 5.88 7.24
CA GLU A 208 -25.91 6.30 8.63
C GLU A 208 -26.79 7.56 8.70
N LYS A 209 -26.62 8.51 7.78
CA LYS A 209 -27.46 9.73 7.71
C LYS A 209 -28.94 9.42 7.48
N VAL A 210 -29.26 8.29 6.83
CA VAL A 210 -30.65 7.83 6.61
C VAL A 210 -31.08 6.74 7.59
N GLY A 211 -30.33 6.55 8.68
CA GLY A 211 -30.66 5.62 9.75
C GLY A 211 -30.57 4.14 9.36
N GLY A 212 -29.61 3.79 8.50
CA GLY A 212 -29.35 2.39 8.12
C GLY A 212 -30.29 1.82 7.06
N ARG A 213 -31.21 2.61 6.52
CA ARG A 213 -32.20 2.18 5.52
C ARG A 213 -31.69 2.45 4.11
N ALA A 214 -31.31 1.40 3.40
CA ALA A 214 -30.73 1.52 2.06
C ALA A 214 -31.71 2.20 1.10
N GLU A 215 -33.00 1.88 1.17
CA GLU A 215 -34.08 2.43 0.35
C GLU A 215 -34.30 3.94 0.52
N GLU A 216 -33.84 4.52 1.63
CA GLU A 216 -33.95 5.97 1.90
C GLU A 216 -32.75 6.77 1.37
N LEU A 217 -31.74 6.10 0.82
CA LEU A 217 -30.62 6.79 0.17
C LEU A 217 -31.11 7.55 -1.06
N SER A 218 -30.54 8.72 -1.28
CA SER A 218 -30.73 9.52 -2.49
C SER A 218 -29.40 10.10 -2.98
N TRP A 219 -29.40 10.60 -4.21
CA TRP A 219 -28.25 11.32 -4.74
C TRP A 219 -27.86 12.50 -3.85
N GLU A 220 -28.82 13.27 -3.33
CA GLU A 220 -28.55 14.46 -2.51
C GLU A 220 -27.82 14.09 -1.22
N VAL A 221 -28.26 13.04 -0.51
CA VAL A 221 -27.60 12.59 0.73
C VAL A 221 -26.17 12.11 0.44
N PHE A 222 -25.99 11.39 -0.66
CA PHE A 222 -24.67 10.90 -1.06
C PHE A 222 -23.75 12.05 -1.49
N ARG A 223 -24.24 12.96 -2.33
CA ARG A 223 -23.51 14.16 -2.79
C ARG A 223 -23.05 15.02 -1.63
N ASP A 224 -23.94 15.32 -0.69
CA ASP A 224 -23.61 16.13 0.49
C ASP A 224 -22.56 15.42 1.36
N THR A 225 -22.59 14.08 1.42
CA THR A 225 -21.57 13.27 2.12
C THR A 225 -20.22 13.30 1.39
N VAL A 226 -20.21 13.24 0.07
CA VAL A 226 -18.98 13.37 -0.73
C VAL A 226 -18.34 14.74 -0.52
N ILE A 227 -19.13 15.82 -0.59
CA ILE A 227 -18.63 17.19 -0.37
C ILE A 227 -18.06 17.34 1.04
N GLU A 228 -18.78 16.86 2.06
CA GLU A 228 -18.31 16.87 3.44
C GLU A 228 -16.94 16.20 3.58
N GLN A 229 -16.77 15.01 3.00
CA GLN A 229 -15.50 14.27 3.06
C GLN A 229 -14.39 14.93 2.22
N ALA A 230 -14.75 15.53 1.09
CA ALA A 230 -13.84 16.25 0.22
C ALA A 230 -13.23 17.47 0.92
N GLU A 231 -14.06 18.22 1.66
CA GLU A 231 -13.63 19.38 2.45
C GLU A 231 -12.70 19.00 3.62
N GLN A 232 -12.89 17.82 4.22
CA GLN A 232 -12.00 17.33 5.27
C GLN A 232 -10.60 16.96 4.74
N GLY A 233 -10.52 16.44 3.53
CA GLY A 233 -9.25 16.01 2.91
C GLY A 233 -9.17 14.53 2.52
N VAL A 234 -10.27 13.81 2.35
CA VAL A 234 -10.20 12.43 1.84
C VAL A 234 -9.54 12.41 0.45
N ASP A 235 -8.50 11.59 0.26
CA ASP A 235 -7.68 11.57 -0.96
C ASP A 235 -8.26 10.69 -2.07
N TYR A 236 -8.96 9.63 -1.69
CA TYR A 236 -9.65 8.77 -2.64
C TYR A 236 -10.94 8.19 -2.07
N MET A 237 -11.89 7.91 -2.95
CA MET A 237 -13.21 7.42 -2.55
C MET A 237 -13.58 6.16 -3.30
N THR A 238 -13.94 5.12 -2.55
CA THR A 238 -14.51 3.90 -3.10
C THR A 238 -15.98 4.11 -3.45
N VAL A 239 -16.28 4.11 -4.75
CA VAL A 239 -17.62 4.35 -5.30
C VAL A 239 -18.09 3.14 -6.10
N HIS A 240 -19.18 2.54 -5.66
CA HIS A 240 -19.76 1.31 -6.23
C HIS A 240 -20.70 1.60 -7.40
N ALA A 241 -20.28 2.48 -8.31
CA ALA A 241 -21.07 2.88 -9.47
C ALA A 241 -21.16 1.78 -10.55
N GLY A 242 -20.39 0.69 -10.42
CA GLY A 242 -20.47 -0.49 -11.28
C GLY A 242 -21.61 -1.46 -10.92
N VAL A 243 -22.26 -1.30 -9.76
CA VAL A 243 -23.37 -2.14 -9.33
C VAL A 243 -24.66 -1.64 -9.97
N LEU A 244 -25.05 -2.29 -11.06
CA LEU A 244 -26.20 -1.90 -11.85
C LEU A 244 -27.39 -2.82 -11.59
N LEU A 245 -28.61 -2.30 -11.70
CA LEU A 245 -29.85 -3.05 -11.44
C LEU A 245 -29.87 -4.36 -12.24
N ARG A 246 -29.47 -4.29 -13.52
CA ARG A 246 -29.41 -5.44 -14.43
C ARG A 246 -28.38 -6.51 -14.04
N TYR A 247 -27.42 -6.20 -13.18
CA TYR A 247 -26.40 -7.15 -12.73
C TYR A 247 -26.79 -7.87 -11.44
N VAL A 248 -27.69 -7.30 -10.63
CA VAL A 248 -28.14 -7.93 -9.39
C VAL A 248 -28.69 -9.36 -9.60
N PRO A 249 -29.50 -9.66 -10.63
CA PRO A 249 -29.95 -11.03 -10.88
C PRO A 249 -28.84 -12.02 -11.23
N LEU A 250 -27.69 -11.55 -11.75
CA LEU A 250 -26.56 -12.43 -12.08
C LEU A 250 -25.96 -13.09 -10.83
N THR A 251 -26.10 -12.46 -9.66
CA THR A 251 -25.58 -13.01 -8.40
C THR A 251 -26.51 -14.01 -7.73
N ALA A 252 -27.72 -14.25 -8.27
CA ALA A 252 -28.70 -15.13 -7.64
C ALA A 252 -28.24 -16.59 -7.54
N GLY A 253 -27.34 -17.02 -8.43
CA GLY A 253 -26.76 -18.37 -8.45
C GLY A 253 -25.45 -18.53 -7.68
N ARG A 254 -24.92 -17.45 -7.07
CA ARG A 254 -23.65 -17.49 -6.34
C ARG A 254 -23.76 -18.27 -5.04
N THR A 255 -22.64 -18.84 -4.61
CA THR A 255 -22.48 -19.54 -3.34
C THR A 255 -22.55 -18.58 -2.16
N THR A 256 -21.86 -17.44 -2.24
CA THR A 256 -21.83 -16.44 -1.17
C THR A 256 -22.48 -15.10 -1.54
N GLY A 257 -23.10 -15.02 -2.72
CA GLY A 257 -23.89 -13.86 -3.14
C GLY A 257 -23.05 -12.60 -3.34
N ILE A 258 -23.55 -11.47 -2.81
CA ILE A 258 -22.86 -10.18 -2.82
C ILE A 258 -22.20 -9.99 -1.45
N VAL A 259 -20.86 -10.01 -1.41
CA VAL A 259 -20.09 -9.85 -0.16
C VAL A 259 -19.51 -8.46 0.04
N SER A 260 -19.56 -7.60 -0.98
CA SER A 260 -19.24 -6.19 -0.81
C SER A 260 -20.34 -5.51 0.01
N ARG A 261 -19.99 -4.90 1.14
CA ARG A 261 -20.95 -4.10 1.92
C ARG A 261 -21.53 -2.96 1.09
N GLY A 262 -20.68 -2.18 0.41
CA GLY A 262 -21.14 -1.10 -0.46
C GLY A 262 -21.95 -1.59 -1.66
N GLY A 263 -21.54 -2.72 -2.25
CA GLY A 263 -22.30 -3.34 -3.34
C GLY A 263 -23.67 -3.85 -2.91
N SER A 264 -23.77 -4.45 -1.72
CA SER A 264 -25.03 -4.94 -1.15
C SER A 264 -26.00 -3.80 -0.83
N ILE A 265 -25.49 -2.67 -0.32
CA ILE A 265 -26.29 -1.45 -0.11
C ILE A 265 -26.88 -0.96 -1.44
N MET A 266 -26.07 -0.87 -2.49
CA MET A 266 -26.54 -0.42 -3.80
C MET A 266 -27.51 -1.41 -4.45
N ALA A 267 -27.28 -2.72 -4.31
CA ALA A 267 -28.20 -3.74 -4.79
C ALA A 267 -29.56 -3.65 -4.08
N ALA A 268 -29.57 -3.45 -2.75
CA ALA A 268 -30.79 -3.25 -1.97
C ALA A 268 -31.56 -1.99 -2.42
N TRP A 269 -30.86 -0.87 -2.64
CA TRP A 269 -31.46 0.35 -3.18
C TRP A 269 -32.08 0.12 -4.57
N CYS A 270 -31.33 -0.50 -5.49
CA CYS A 270 -31.81 -0.78 -6.85
C CYS A 270 -33.06 -1.67 -6.83
N LEU A 271 -33.11 -2.69 -5.95
CA LEU A 271 -34.27 -3.57 -5.83
C LEU A 271 -35.48 -2.89 -5.19
N ALA A 272 -35.27 -1.99 -4.24
CA ALA A 272 -36.35 -1.25 -3.59
C ALA A 272 -37.06 -0.31 -4.58
N HIS A 273 -36.29 0.37 -5.43
CA HIS A 273 -36.83 1.37 -6.36
C HIS A 273 -37.09 0.82 -7.77
N HIS A 274 -36.48 -0.31 -8.14
CA HIS A 274 -36.42 -0.81 -9.53
C HIS A 274 -35.88 0.24 -10.50
N GLU A 275 -34.91 1.03 -10.04
CA GLU A 275 -34.22 2.06 -10.80
C GLU A 275 -32.73 1.73 -10.95
N GLU A 276 -32.08 2.31 -11.96
CA GLU A 276 -30.64 2.17 -12.12
C GLU A 276 -29.89 2.94 -11.03
N SER A 277 -28.75 2.39 -10.59
CA SER A 277 -27.93 2.96 -9.51
C SER A 277 -27.73 4.47 -9.66
N PHE A 278 -28.13 5.24 -8.66
CA PHE A 278 -27.94 6.70 -8.67
C PHE A 278 -26.45 7.10 -8.72
N LEU A 279 -25.55 6.23 -8.24
CA LEU A 279 -24.10 6.43 -8.35
C LEU A 279 -23.62 6.37 -9.81
N TYR A 280 -24.29 5.54 -10.63
CA TYR A 280 -24.02 5.42 -12.05
C TYR A 280 -24.65 6.58 -12.83
N THR A 281 -25.92 6.89 -12.58
CA THR A 281 -26.65 7.92 -13.34
C THR A 281 -26.15 9.35 -13.07
N HIS A 282 -25.59 9.61 -11.89
CA HIS A 282 -24.97 10.90 -11.53
C HIS A 282 -23.43 10.91 -11.60
N PHE A 283 -22.82 9.93 -12.28
CA PHE A 283 -21.36 9.77 -12.26
C PHE A 283 -20.59 10.98 -12.80
N GLU A 284 -21.08 11.67 -13.84
CA GLU A 284 -20.44 12.90 -14.36
C GLU A 284 -20.53 14.09 -13.38
N GLU A 285 -21.64 14.21 -12.66
CA GLU A 285 -21.79 15.21 -11.59
C GLU A 285 -20.78 14.93 -10.48
N LEU A 286 -20.63 13.65 -10.09
CA LEU A 286 -19.63 13.22 -9.12
C LEU A 286 -18.20 13.51 -9.60
N CYS A 287 -17.88 13.28 -10.87
CA CYS A 287 -16.59 13.65 -11.45
C CYS A 287 -16.29 15.15 -11.29
N THR A 288 -17.31 16.00 -11.48
CA THR A 288 -17.17 17.45 -11.32
C THR A 288 -16.79 17.81 -9.89
N ILE A 289 -17.42 17.18 -8.90
CA ILE A 289 -17.11 17.38 -7.48
C ILE A 289 -15.68 16.91 -7.17
N LEU A 290 -15.31 15.68 -7.52
CA LEU A 290 -13.99 15.14 -7.18
C LEU A 290 -12.84 15.92 -7.84
N ARG A 291 -13.07 16.45 -9.05
CA ARG A 291 -12.11 17.30 -9.77
C ARG A 291 -11.76 18.57 -9.01
N GLU A 292 -12.68 19.15 -8.24
CA GLU A 292 -12.44 20.39 -7.48
C GLU A 292 -11.46 20.20 -6.33
N TYR A 293 -11.31 18.98 -5.84
CA TYR A 293 -10.51 18.66 -4.66
C TYR A 293 -9.28 17.79 -4.99
N ASP A 294 -9.14 17.30 -6.22
CA ASP A 294 -8.15 16.28 -6.62
C ASP A 294 -8.31 14.95 -5.88
N ILE A 295 -9.56 14.50 -5.78
CA ILE A 295 -9.90 13.20 -5.18
C ILE A 295 -9.83 12.14 -6.26
N THR A 296 -9.11 11.06 -5.96
CA THR A 296 -9.00 9.91 -6.86
C THR A 296 -10.22 8.99 -6.70
N PHE A 297 -10.81 8.55 -7.80
CA PHE A 297 -11.77 7.47 -7.77
C PHE A 297 -11.07 6.15 -7.46
N SER A 298 -11.58 5.44 -6.46
CA SER A 298 -11.43 3.99 -6.36
C SER A 298 -12.74 3.37 -6.85
N LEU A 299 -12.78 2.89 -8.08
CA LEU A 299 -14.01 2.34 -8.65
C LEU A 299 -14.26 0.96 -8.03
N GLY A 300 -15.25 0.89 -7.14
CA GLY A 300 -15.47 -0.23 -6.24
C GLY A 300 -15.96 -1.50 -6.93
N ASP A 301 -15.57 -2.65 -6.39
CA ASP A 301 -15.89 -4.00 -6.86
C ASP A 301 -17.10 -4.59 -6.11
N GLY A 302 -18.24 -3.91 -6.25
CA GLY A 302 -19.46 -4.26 -5.53
C GLY A 302 -19.96 -5.69 -5.76
N LEU A 303 -19.61 -6.30 -6.89
CA LEU A 303 -19.92 -7.66 -7.27
C LEU A 303 -18.68 -8.57 -7.24
N ARG A 304 -17.64 -8.26 -6.45
CA ARG A 304 -16.50 -9.18 -6.26
C ARG A 304 -16.93 -10.55 -5.71
N PRO A 305 -16.17 -11.63 -6.00
CA PRO A 305 -16.43 -12.95 -5.46
C PRO A 305 -16.05 -13.04 -3.97
N GLY A 306 -16.94 -13.62 -3.16
CA GLY A 306 -16.71 -13.91 -1.74
C GLY A 306 -16.45 -15.39 -1.45
N SER A 307 -16.24 -16.19 -2.49
CA SER A 307 -15.81 -17.58 -2.40
C SER A 307 -15.07 -17.94 -3.67
N ILE A 308 -14.20 -18.95 -3.62
CA ILE A 308 -13.49 -19.43 -4.83
C ILE A 308 -14.43 -20.00 -5.89
N ALA A 309 -15.64 -20.41 -5.49
CA ALA A 309 -16.68 -20.92 -6.39
C ALA A 309 -17.27 -19.82 -7.29
N ASP A 310 -17.40 -18.62 -6.75
CA ASP A 310 -18.00 -17.47 -7.44
C ASP A 310 -16.97 -16.66 -8.25
N ALA A 311 -15.69 -17.03 -8.16
CA ALA A 311 -14.59 -16.35 -8.84
C ALA A 311 -14.70 -16.42 -10.37
N ASN A 312 -14.54 -15.26 -11.01
CA ASN A 312 -14.56 -15.04 -12.46
C ASN A 312 -15.93 -15.36 -13.08
N ASP A 313 -17.01 -15.16 -12.34
CA ASP A 313 -18.36 -15.31 -12.87
C ASP A 313 -18.80 -14.10 -13.71
N GLU A 314 -19.98 -14.21 -14.32
CA GLU A 314 -20.50 -13.15 -15.19
C GLU A 314 -20.84 -11.87 -14.43
N ALA A 315 -21.29 -11.95 -13.16
CA ALA A 315 -21.59 -10.77 -12.37
C ALA A 315 -20.33 -9.92 -12.11
N GLN A 316 -19.22 -10.57 -11.76
CA GLN A 316 -17.94 -9.92 -11.53
C GLN A 316 -17.43 -9.23 -12.80
N PHE A 317 -17.41 -9.93 -13.94
CA PHE A 317 -16.87 -9.36 -15.17
C PHE A 317 -17.82 -8.38 -15.86
N ALA A 318 -19.13 -8.48 -15.63
CA ALA A 318 -20.08 -7.47 -16.05
C ALA A 318 -19.82 -6.13 -15.33
N GLU A 319 -19.57 -6.16 -14.02
CA GLU A 319 -19.16 -4.96 -13.28
C GLU A 319 -17.84 -4.40 -13.81
N LEU A 320 -16.80 -5.24 -13.99
CA LEU A 320 -15.49 -4.81 -14.48
C LEU A 320 -15.59 -4.07 -15.84
N ARG A 321 -16.45 -4.55 -16.76
CA ARG A 321 -16.74 -3.87 -18.03
C ARG A 321 -17.31 -2.47 -17.82
N THR A 322 -18.24 -2.32 -16.88
CA THR A 322 -18.76 -1.01 -16.49
C THR A 322 -17.68 -0.14 -15.85
N LEU A 323 -16.80 -0.69 -15.00
CA LEU A 323 -15.71 0.09 -14.41
C LEU A 323 -14.76 0.64 -15.48
N GLY A 324 -14.50 -0.12 -16.54
CA GLY A 324 -13.75 0.36 -17.72
C GLY A 324 -14.44 1.51 -18.47
N GLU A 325 -15.77 1.52 -18.53
CA GLU A 325 -16.54 2.65 -19.04
C GLU A 325 -16.44 3.89 -18.13
N LEU A 326 -16.69 3.72 -16.83
CA LEU A 326 -16.62 4.78 -15.84
C LEU A 326 -15.21 5.38 -15.76
N ASN A 327 -14.17 4.56 -15.91
CA ASN A 327 -12.78 5.02 -16.01
C ASN A 327 -12.58 5.99 -17.18
N ARG A 328 -13.12 5.69 -18.37
CA ARG A 328 -13.04 6.57 -19.54
C ARG A 328 -13.78 7.89 -19.29
N ILE A 329 -14.94 7.85 -18.65
CA ILE A 329 -15.71 9.04 -18.28
C ILE A 329 -14.92 9.90 -17.29
N ALA A 330 -14.46 9.34 -16.17
CA ALA A 330 -13.67 10.07 -15.18
C ALA A 330 -12.39 10.67 -15.77
N LYS A 331 -11.69 9.93 -16.64
CA LYS A 331 -10.54 10.44 -17.40
C LYS A 331 -10.94 11.62 -18.29
N ALA A 332 -12.10 11.64 -18.93
CA ALA A 332 -12.55 12.78 -19.73
C ALA A 332 -12.78 14.04 -18.88
N HIS A 333 -13.12 13.87 -17.60
CA HIS A 333 -13.26 14.96 -16.62
C HIS A 333 -11.95 15.33 -15.91
N ASP A 334 -10.82 14.79 -16.33
CA ASP A 334 -9.51 14.92 -15.67
C ASP A 334 -9.50 14.40 -14.22
N VAL A 335 -10.34 13.42 -13.87
CA VAL A 335 -10.32 12.79 -12.53
C VAL A 335 -9.44 11.54 -12.57
N GLN A 336 -8.60 11.40 -11.55
CA GLN A 336 -7.73 10.23 -11.38
C GLN A 336 -8.56 8.99 -11.00
N THR A 337 -8.18 7.81 -11.48
CA THR A 337 -8.94 6.57 -11.29
C THR A 337 -8.03 5.38 -11.02
N MET A 338 -8.39 4.59 -10.01
CA MET A 338 -7.95 3.22 -9.83
C MET A 338 -9.17 2.30 -9.77
N ILE A 339 -8.98 1.03 -10.10
CA ILE A 339 -10.05 0.03 -10.22
C ILE A 339 -9.91 -0.95 -9.07
N GLU A 340 -10.97 -1.19 -8.32
CA GLU A 340 -10.97 -2.25 -7.32
C GLU A 340 -11.19 -3.62 -7.96
N GLY A 341 -10.66 -4.66 -7.33
CA GLY A 341 -10.65 -6.01 -7.86
C GLY A 341 -10.73 -7.08 -6.79
N PRO A 342 -10.85 -8.33 -7.24
CA PRO A 342 -11.60 -9.38 -6.56
C PRO A 342 -11.13 -9.72 -5.15
N GLY A 343 -12.00 -10.40 -4.40
CA GLY A 343 -11.73 -10.94 -3.07
C GLY A 343 -11.22 -12.37 -3.10
N HIS A 344 -12.07 -13.34 -3.43
CA HIS A 344 -11.71 -14.77 -3.36
C HIS A 344 -11.48 -15.33 -4.76
N VAL A 345 -10.25 -15.73 -5.09
CA VAL A 345 -9.88 -16.22 -6.43
C VAL A 345 -8.83 -17.34 -6.31
N PRO A 346 -9.13 -18.56 -6.78
CA PRO A 346 -8.14 -19.64 -6.78
C PRO A 346 -7.00 -19.33 -7.76
N MET A 347 -5.78 -19.74 -7.43
CA MET A 347 -4.54 -19.32 -8.12
C MET A 347 -4.59 -19.39 -9.66
N HIS A 348 -5.19 -20.44 -10.21
CA HIS A 348 -5.28 -20.65 -11.67
C HIS A 348 -6.16 -19.62 -12.40
N LYS A 349 -7.00 -18.87 -11.68
CA LYS A 349 -7.89 -17.82 -12.21
C LYS A 349 -7.36 -16.40 -12.02
N ILE A 350 -6.32 -16.21 -11.21
CA ILE A 350 -5.83 -14.87 -10.87
C ILE A 350 -5.30 -14.13 -12.11
N LYS A 351 -4.63 -14.81 -13.05
CA LYS A 351 -4.03 -14.16 -14.24
C LYS A 351 -5.08 -13.54 -15.16
N GLU A 352 -6.19 -14.24 -15.35
CA GLU A 352 -7.31 -13.76 -16.18
C GLU A 352 -7.89 -12.45 -15.64
N ASN A 353 -7.98 -12.29 -14.31
CA ASN A 353 -8.47 -11.06 -13.69
C ASN A 353 -7.58 -9.86 -14.07
N VAL A 354 -6.26 -10.03 -14.01
CA VAL A 354 -5.31 -8.96 -14.33
C VAL A 354 -5.35 -8.65 -15.82
N ASP A 355 -5.37 -9.66 -16.68
CA ASP A 355 -5.41 -9.46 -18.14
C ASP A 355 -6.66 -8.71 -18.57
N LEU A 356 -7.83 -9.14 -18.09
CA LEU A 356 -9.09 -8.48 -18.38
C LEU A 356 -9.13 -7.06 -17.82
N GLN A 357 -8.64 -6.83 -16.61
CA GLN A 357 -8.62 -5.48 -16.05
C GLN A 357 -7.70 -4.54 -16.85
N GLN A 358 -6.52 -5.00 -17.24
CA GLN A 358 -5.59 -4.19 -18.04
C GLN A 358 -6.18 -3.85 -19.41
N GLU A 359 -6.83 -4.82 -20.07
CA GLU A 359 -7.48 -4.62 -21.37
C GLU A 359 -8.69 -3.69 -21.27
N ILE A 360 -9.63 -3.98 -20.36
CA ILE A 360 -10.93 -3.32 -20.27
C ILE A 360 -10.80 -1.91 -19.66
N CYS A 361 -9.91 -1.74 -18.68
CA CYS A 361 -9.78 -0.50 -17.92
C CYS A 361 -8.58 0.36 -18.37
N GLU A 362 -8.07 0.16 -19.59
CA GLU A 362 -6.99 0.96 -20.19
C GLU A 362 -5.74 1.05 -19.30
N GLU A 363 -5.36 -0.06 -18.68
CA GLU A 363 -4.21 -0.16 -17.77
C GLU A 363 -4.28 0.76 -16.54
N ALA A 364 -5.48 1.24 -16.15
CA ALA A 364 -5.67 1.96 -14.91
C ALA A 364 -5.12 1.16 -13.72
N PRO A 365 -4.58 1.81 -12.67
CA PRO A 365 -4.07 1.10 -11.50
C PRO A 365 -5.10 0.16 -10.90
N PHE A 366 -4.69 -1.09 -10.65
CA PHE A 366 -5.56 -2.10 -10.06
C PHE A 366 -5.30 -2.18 -8.54
N TYR A 367 -6.38 -2.27 -7.77
CA TYR A 367 -6.39 -2.30 -6.31
C TYR A 367 -7.18 -3.52 -5.82
N THR A 368 -6.55 -4.50 -5.18
CA THR A 368 -7.22 -5.80 -4.91
C THR A 368 -7.23 -6.19 -3.44
N LEU A 369 -8.32 -6.80 -2.98
CA LEU A 369 -8.44 -7.37 -1.63
C LEU A 369 -7.90 -8.80 -1.59
N GLY A 370 -6.59 -8.96 -1.39
CA GLY A 370 -5.89 -10.23 -1.59
C GLY A 370 -5.48 -10.42 -3.06
N PRO A 371 -5.98 -11.45 -3.78
CA PRO A 371 -7.14 -12.28 -3.43
C PRO A 371 -6.85 -13.48 -2.52
N LEU A 372 -7.84 -13.92 -1.74
CA LEU A 372 -7.82 -15.18 -0.98
C LEU A 372 -7.81 -16.35 -1.95
N THR A 373 -6.78 -17.20 -1.84
CA THR A 373 -6.59 -18.34 -2.76
C THR A 373 -7.39 -19.59 -2.39
N THR A 374 -7.93 -19.63 -1.17
CA THR A 374 -8.74 -20.72 -0.63
C THR A 374 -9.60 -20.21 0.53
N ASP A 375 -10.76 -20.83 0.74
CA ASP A 375 -11.76 -20.41 1.73
C ASP A 375 -11.70 -21.22 3.04
N ILE A 376 -10.78 -22.19 3.13
CA ILE A 376 -10.81 -23.23 4.17
C ILE A 376 -10.03 -22.89 5.46
N ALA A 377 -9.43 -21.69 5.54
CA ALA A 377 -8.55 -21.32 6.66
C ALA A 377 -8.89 -19.97 7.34
N PRO A 378 -10.15 -19.73 7.78
CA PRO A 378 -10.44 -18.60 8.65
C PRO A 378 -9.50 -18.54 9.86
N GLY A 379 -9.03 -17.34 10.21
CA GLY A 379 -7.95 -17.15 11.20
C GLY A 379 -6.56 -17.05 10.58
N TYR A 380 -6.41 -17.49 9.32
CA TYR A 380 -5.17 -17.44 8.55
C TYR A 380 -5.36 -16.78 7.19
N ASP A 381 -6.41 -15.99 7.02
CA ASP A 381 -6.75 -15.38 5.73
C ASP A 381 -5.71 -14.36 5.27
N HIS A 382 -4.98 -13.72 6.18
CA HIS A 382 -3.77 -12.97 5.84
C HIS A 382 -2.76 -13.80 5.03
N ILE A 383 -2.62 -15.11 5.30
CA ILE A 383 -1.72 -16.01 4.56
C ILE A 383 -2.38 -16.48 3.26
N THR A 384 -3.64 -16.92 3.30
CA THR A 384 -4.34 -17.42 2.10
C THR A 384 -4.42 -16.33 1.02
N SER A 385 -4.58 -15.09 1.45
CA SER A 385 -4.60 -13.90 0.60
C SER A 385 -3.21 -13.42 0.21
N ALA A 386 -2.18 -13.52 1.06
CA ALA A 386 -0.81 -13.13 0.69
C ALA A 386 -0.29 -13.90 -0.53
N ILE A 387 -0.65 -15.18 -0.66
CA ILE A 387 -0.31 -15.99 -1.84
C ILE A 387 -0.90 -15.34 -3.11
N GLY A 388 -2.19 -15.01 -3.08
CA GLY A 388 -2.85 -14.38 -4.22
C GLY A 388 -2.38 -12.95 -4.46
N ALA A 389 -2.15 -12.19 -3.40
CA ALA A 389 -1.67 -10.81 -3.43
C ALA A 389 -0.28 -10.70 -4.06
N ALA A 390 0.63 -11.61 -3.74
CA ALA A 390 1.95 -11.67 -4.38
C ALA A 390 1.84 -12.03 -5.87
N MET A 391 0.99 -13.00 -6.22
CA MET A 391 0.78 -13.40 -7.62
C MET A 391 0.14 -12.29 -8.45
N ILE A 392 -0.91 -11.66 -7.94
CA ILE A 392 -1.65 -10.61 -8.66
C ILE A 392 -0.82 -9.32 -8.74
N GLY A 393 -0.08 -8.99 -7.68
CA GLY A 393 0.90 -7.90 -7.65
C GLY A 393 2.00 -8.12 -8.69
N TRP A 394 2.54 -9.34 -8.80
CA TRP A 394 3.54 -9.68 -9.80
C TRP A 394 3.04 -9.43 -11.22
N TRP A 395 1.78 -9.78 -11.50
CA TRP A 395 1.21 -9.63 -12.84
C TRP A 395 0.77 -8.21 -13.20
N GLY A 396 0.72 -7.27 -12.24
CA GLY A 396 0.51 -5.86 -12.54
C GLY A 396 -0.42 -5.11 -11.61
N THR A 397 -0.91 -5.72 -10.53
CA THR A 397 -1.67 -4.98 -9.51
C THR A 397 -0.80 -3.91 -8.85
N ALA A 398 -1.34 -2.70 -8.73
CA ALA A 398 -0.62 -1.53 -8.25
C ALA A 398 -0.68 -1.37 -6.72
N MET A 399 -1.82 -1.71 -6.12
CA MET A 399 -2.05 -1.63 -4.68
C MET A 399 -2.78 -2.87 -4.16
N LEU A 400 -2.40 -3.32 -2.97
CA LEU A 400 -2.96 -4.50 -2.32
C LEU A 400 -3.66 -4.05 -1.03
N CYS A 401 -4.98 -4.25 -0.94
CA CYS A 401 -5.69 -4.09 0.32
C CYS A 401 -5.32 -5.28 1.20
N TYR A 402 -4.81 -4.99 2.38
CA TYR A 402 -4.44 -6.04 3.31
C TYR A 402 -5.67 -6.86 3.76
N VAL A 403 -5.39 -8.05 4.26
CA VAL A 403 -6.35 -8.92 4.93
C VAL A 403 -5.73 -9.31 6.25
N THR A 404 -6.50 -9.18 7.32
CA THR A 404 -6.00 -9.47 8.67
C THR A 404 -6.22 -10.94 9.03
N PRO A 405 -5.56 -11.47 10.08
CA PRO A 405 -5.86 -12.82 10.57
C PRO A 405 -7.34 -13.02 10.93
N LYS A 406 -8.00 -11.97 11.44
CA LYS A 406 -9.41 -12.00 11.86
C LYS A 406 -10.40 -11.73 10.74
N GLU A 407 -9.97 -11.69 9.48
CA GLU A 407 -10.91 -11.69 8.36
C GLU A 407 -11.91 -12.84 8.52
N HIS A 408 -13.19 -12.58 8.20
CA HIS A 408 -14.32 -13.49 8.43
C HIS A 408 -14.64 -13.86 9.89
N LEU A 409 -13.89 -13.36 10.88
CA LEU A 409 -14.05 -13.72 12.30
C LEU A 409 -14.39 -12.54 13.21
N GLY A 410 -13.86 -11.34 12.94
CA GLY A 410 -14.14 -10.17 13.77
C GLY A 410 -13.29 -8.96 13.42
N LEU A 411 -13.41 -7.91 14.24
CA LEU A 411 -12.62 -6.69 14.08
C LEU A 411 -11.15 -6.95 14.50
N PRO A 412 -10.18 -6.48 13.71
CA PRO A 412 -8.77 -6.63 14.05
C PRO A 412 -8.38 -5.75 15.23
N ASP A 413 -7.55 -6.29 16.11
CA ASP A 413 -6.85 -5.51 17.13
C ASP A 413 -5.51 -4.98 16.58
N ARG A 414 -4.73 -4.31 17.44
CA ARG A 414 -3.46 -3.70 17.06
C ARG A 414 -2.44 -4.72 16.51
N ASP A 415 -2.40 -5.93 17.05
CA ASP A 415 -1.42 -6.94 16.66
C ASP A 415 -1.87 -7.65 15.36
N ASP A 416 -3.17 -7.80 15.16
CA ASP A 416 -3.74 -8.23 13.87
C ASP A 416 -3.40 -7.23 12.75
N VAL A 417 -3.50 -5.93 13.02
CA VAL A 417 -3.13 -4.87 12.06
C VAL A 417 -1.65 -4.98 11.68
N LYS A 418 -0.74 -5.11 12.67
CA LYS A 418 0.69 -5.34 12.39
C LYS A 418 0.89 -6.58 11.53
N THR A 419 0.26 -7.68 11.90
CA THR A 419 0.38 -8.97 11.19
C THR A 419 -0.07 -8.83 9.73
N GLY A 420 -1.23 -8.21 9.49
CA GLY A 420 -1.74 -7.96 8.14
C GLY A 420 -0.78 -7.08 7.33
N VAL A 421 -0.32 -5.95 7.90
CA VAL A 421 0.57 -5.02 7.19
C VAL A 421 1.90 -5.69 6.82
N ILE A 422 2.56 -6.36 7.78
CA ILE A 422 3.82 -7.06 7.51
C ILE A 422 3.63 -8.14 6.45
N THR A 423 2.55 -8.92 6.54
CA THR A 423 2.22 -9.97 5.57
C THR A 423 2.07 -9.41 4.16
N TYR A 424 1.39 -8.28 4.02
CA TYR A 424 1.19 -7.65 2.71
C TYR A 424 2.42 -6.89 2.22
N ARG A 425 3.28 -6.37 3.10
CA ARG A 425 4.60 -5.85 2.70
C ARG A 425 5.51 -6.95 2.16
N ILE A 426 5.44 -8.16 2.72
CA ILE A 426 6.12 -9.33 2.15
C ILE A 426 5.55 -9.63 0.75
N ALA A 427 4.23 -9.69 0.60
CA ALA A 427 3.59 -9.98 -0.69
C ALA A 427 3.93 -8.92 -1.77
N ALA A 428 3.86 -7.63 -1.42
CA ALA A 428 4.22 -6.51 -2.29
C ALA A 428 5.70 -6.57 -2.71
N HIS A 429 6.61 -6.79 -1.76
CA HIS A 429 8.04 -6.92 -2.06
C HIS A 429 8.35 -8.15 -2.91
N ALA A 430 7.70 -9.29 -2.64
CA ALA A 430 7.83 -10.49 -3.46
C ALA A 430 7.34 -10.26 -4.91
N ALA A 431 6.24 -9.51 -5.08
CA ALA A 431 5.77 -9.07 -6.38
C ALA A 431 6.78 -8.16 -7.08
N ASP A 432 7.39 -7.20 -6.38
CA ASP A 432 8.41 -6.31 -6.94
C ASP A 432 9.68 -7.07 -7.35
N LEU A 433 10.11 -8.08 -6.60
CA LEU A 433 11.18 -8.99 -7.01
C LEU A 433 10.82 -9.76 -8.28
N ALA A 434 9.62 -10.32 -8.35
CA ALA A 434 9.15 -11.08 -9.51
C ALA A 434 8.95 -10.21 -10.77
N LYS A 435 8.60 -8.92 -10.59
CA LYS A 435 8.58 -7.89 -11.64
C LYS A 435 9.98 -7.49 -12.11
N GLY A 436 11.02 -7.79 -11.33
CA GLY A 436 12.37 -7.27 -11.56
C GLY A 436 12.46 -5.76 -11.31
N HIS A 437 11.70 -5.22 -10.34
CA HIS A 437 11.70 -3.80 -10.04
C HIS A 437 13.11 -3.32 -9.64
N PRO A 438 13.63 -2.25 -10.24
CA PRO A 438 14.93 -1.70 -9.89
C PRO A 438 15.06 -1.44 -8.38
N GLY A 439 16.12 -1.97 -7.79
CA GLY A 439 16.44 -1.78 -6.38
C GLY A 439 15.77 -2.74 -5.39
N ALA A 440 14.76 -3.52 -5.78
CA ALA A 440 14.11 -4.47 -4.87
C ALA A 440 15.10 -5.54 -4.35
N GLN A 441 15.82 -6.20 -5.27
CA GLN A 441 16.80 -7.25 -4.94
C GLN A 441 17.93 -6.77 -4.02
N ARG A 442 18.28 -5.47 -4.04
CA ARG A 442 19.37 -4.93 -3.20
C ARG A 442 19.09 -5.12 -1.71
N TRP A 443 17.83 -5.11 -1.30
CA TRP A 443 17.45 -5.32 0.09
C TRP A 443 17.67 -6.79 0.50
N ASP A 444 17.18 -7.75 -0.30
CA ASP A 444 17.41 -9.18 -0.09
C ASP A 444 18.90 -9.52 -0.04
N ASP A 445 19.68 -8.96 -0.97
CA ASP A 445 21.12 -9.19 -1.04
C ASP A 445 21.83 -8.67 0.21
N ALA A 446 21.52 -7.44 0.65
CA ALA A 446 22.11 -6.87 1.86
C ALA A 446 21.78 -7.69 3.13
N LEU A 447 20.54 -8.16 3.27
CA LEU A 447 20.13 -9.02 4.39
C LEU A 447 20.79 -10.40 4.31
N SER A 448 20.89 -10.97 3.10
CA SER A 448 21.52 -12.27 2.86
C SER A 448 23.03 -12.23 3.13
N GLU A 449 23.71 -11.15 2.74
CA GLU A 449 25.12 -10.90 3.10
C GLU A 449 25.28 -10.80 4.61
N ALA A 450 24.43 -10.02 5.30
CA ALA A 450 24.47 -9.93 6.76
C ALA A 450 24.28 -11.28 7.44
N ARG A 451 23.36 -12.10 6.92
CA ARG A 451 23.12 -13.48 7.39
C ARG A 451 24.35 -14.38 7.17
N PHE A 452 24.93 -14.35 5.98
CA PHE A 452 26.10 -15.17 5.64
C PHE A 452 27.33 -14.82 6.50
N ASP A 453 27.51 -13.53 6.78
CA ASP A 453 28.60 -13.01 7.59
C ASP A 453 28.34 -13.10 9.10
N PHE A 454 27.17 -13.59 9.52
CA PHE A 454 26.71 -13.64 10.91
C PHE A 454 26.66 -12.27 11.60
N ARG A 455 26.37 -11.21 10.83
CA ARG A 455 26.10 -9.87 11.35
C ARG A 455 24.64 -9.80 11.82
N TRP A 456 24.37 -10.43 12.97
CA TRP A 456 23.01 -10.60 13.51
C TRP A 456 22.27 -9.27 13.65
N GLU A 457 22.89 -8.25 14.24
CA GLU A 457 22.28 -6.92 14.39
C GLU A 457 21.89 -6.31 13.04
N ASP A 458 22.74 -6.45 12.02
CA ASP A 458 22.45 -5.97 10.67
C ASP A 458 21.29 -6.74 10.04
N GLN A 459 21.26 -8.06 10.20
CA GLN A 459 20.15 -8.89 9.75
C GLN A 459 18.83 -8.46 10.38
N PHE A 460 18.82 -8.20 11.69
CA PHE A 460 17.62 -7.73 12.39
C PHE A 460 17.20 -6.34 11.92
N ASN A 461 18.13 -5.39 11.86
CA ASN A 461 17.85 -4.01 11.44
C ASN A 461 17.37 -3.92 9.98
N LEU A 462 17.83 -4.83 9.12
CA LEU A 462 17.37 -4.95 7.74
C LEU A 462 16.02 -5.67 7.61
N SER A 463 15.52 -6.34 8.65
CA SER A 463 14.26 -7.08 8.55
C SER A 463 13.05 -6.14 8.43
N LEU A 464 11.96 -6.63 7.83
CA LEU A 464 10.68 -5.93 7.80
C LEU A 464 10.14 -5.66 9.22
N ASP A 465 10.31 -6.65 10.11
CA ASP A 465 9.96 -6.56 11.53
C ASP A 465 11.18 -6.87 12.41
N PRO A 466 12.03 -5.86 12.68
CA PRO A 466 13.25 -6.04 13.48
C PRO A 466 12.98 -6.51 14.91
N ASP A 467 11.83 -6.15 15.48
CA ASP A 467 11.47 -6.47 16.86
C ASP A 467 11.20 -7.98 16.99
N THR A 468 10.39 -8.53 16.09
CA THR A 468 10.10 -9.97 16.06
C THR A 468 11.33 -10.80 15.69
N ALA A 469 12.13 -10.34 14.73
CA ALA A 469 13.35 -11.03 14.31
C ALA A 469 14.35 -11.19 15.47
N ARG A 470 14.53 -10.14 16.29
CA ARG A 470 15.34 -10.19 17.52
C ARG A 470 14.74 -11.12 18.56
N ALA A 471 13.44 -10.99 18.82
CA ALA A 471 12.75 -11.79 19.84
C ALA A 471 12.91 -13.30 19.59
N PHE A 472 12.73 -13.77 18.35
CA PHE A 472 12.85 -15.20 18.00
C PHE A 472 14.29 -15.71 18.06
N HIS A 473 15.28 -14.87 17.77
CA HIS A 473 16.68 -15.24 17.97
C HIS A 473 17.00 -15.42 19.46
N ASP A 474 16.65 -14.40 20.26
CA ASP A 474 17.02 -14.31 21.68
C ASP A 474 16.29 -15.34 22.55
N GLU A 475 15.10 -15.80 22.13
CA GLU A 475 14.38 -16.90 22.79
C GLU A 475 15.23 -18.18 22.89
N THR A 476 16.05 -18.47 21.88
CA THR A 476 16.85 -19.71 21.81
C THR A 476 18.33 -19.50 22.13
N LEU A 477 18.85 -18.28 21.95
CA LEU A 477 20.26 -17.92 22.18
C LEU A 477 20.38 -16.68 23.09
N PRO A 478 19.96 -16.76 24.37
CA PRO A 478 19.88 -15.59 25.25
C PRO A 478 21.24 -15.07 25.72
N ALA A 479 22.31 -15.86 25.57
CA ALA A 479 23.64 -15.51 26.04
C ALA A 479 24.34 -14.51 25.10
N GLU A 480 24.91 -13.43 25.64
CA GLU A 480 25.63 -12.41 24.87
C GLU A 480 26.70 -12.95 23.88
N PRO A 481 27.51 -13.98 24.21
CA PRO A 481 28.44 -14.57 23.25
C PRO A 481 27.76 -15.24 22.04
N ALA A 482 26.49 -15.63 22.15
CA ALA A 482 25.73 -16.23 21.06
C ALA A 482 25.24 -15.18 20.04
N LYS A 483 25.11 -13.92 20.44
CA LYS A 483 24.71 -12.79 19.57
C LYS A 483 25.79 -12.35 18.58
N THR A 484 27.02 -12.84 18.75
CA THR A 484 28.15 -12.65 17.82
C THR A 484 28.63 -13.98 17.23
N ALA A 485 27.88 -15.06 17.44
CA ALA A 485 28.31 -16.39 17.07
C ALA A 485 28.18 -16.67 15.56
N HIS A 486 29.18 -17.36 15.01
CA HIS A 486 29.17 -17.90 13.65
C HIS A 486 28.36 -19.21 13.52
N PHE A 487 27.17 -19.25 14.13
CA PHE A 487 26.19 -20.33 13.99
C PHE A 487 24.81 -19.86 14.49
N CYS A 488 23.75 -20.48 13.99
CA CYS A 488 22.40 -20.35 14.54
C CYS A 488 22.06 -21.55 15.45
N SER A 489 21.02 -21.42 16.28
CA SER A 489 20.53 -22.49 17.16
C SER A 489 20.12 -23.76 16.40
N MET A 490 19.67 -23.64 15.14
CA MET A 490 19.26 -24.79 14.32
C MET A 490 20.40 -25.74 13.92
N CYS A 491 21.59 -25.23 13.60
CA CYS A 491 22.73 -26.06 13.18
C CYS A 491 23.77 -26.27 14.29
N GLY A 492 23.76 -25.39 15.29
CA GLY A 492 24.74 -25.37 16.37
C GLY A 492 26.19 -25.08 15.88
N PRO A 493 27.14 -25.03 16.82
CA PRO A 493 28.51 -24.61 16.57
C PRO A 493 29.37 -25.64 15.83
N LYS A 494 28.84 -26.78 15.39
CA LYS A 494 29.64 -27.81 14.69
C LYS A 494 29.27 -27.95 13.22
N PHE A 495 28.01 -27.72 12.88
CA PHE A 495 27.46 -28.08 11.57
C PHE A 495 26.81 -26.91 10.83
N CYS A 496 27.10 -25.66 11.22
CA CYS A 496 26.59 -24.51 10.48
C CYS A 496 27.15 -24.48 9.05
N SER A 497 26.26 -24.67 8.07
CA SER A 497 26.61 -24.75 6.64
C SER A 497 27.24 -23.46 6.11
N MET A 498 26.78 -22.29 6.58
CA MET A 498 27.37 -21.00 6.18
C MET A 498 28.80 -20.85 6.69
N ARG A 499 29.07 -21.28 7.93
CA ARG A 499 30.43 -21.28 8.48
C ARG A 499 31.36 -22.21 7.70
N ILE A 500 30.92 -23.44 7.43
CA ILE A 500 31.71 -24.39 6.61
C ILE A 500 32.00 -23.79 5.24
N SER A 501 31.02 -23.13 4.62
CA SER A 501 31.19 -22.48 3.32
C SER A 501 32.21 -21.33 3.38
N ARG A 502 32.25 -20.58 4.49
CA ARG A 502 33.27 -19.57 4.74
C ARG A 502 34.66 -20.18 4.89
N ASP A 503 34.81 -21.22 5.72
CA ASP A 503 36.08 -21.94 5.89
C ASP A 503 36.61 -22.49 4.55
N ILE A 504 35.71 -23.00 3.70
CA ILE A 504 36.05 -23.46 2.35
C ILE A 504 36.56 -22.30 1.48
N ARG A 505 35.87 -21.14 1.49
CA ARG A 505 36.30 -19.96 0.72
C ARG A 505 37.68 -19.47 1.16
N GLU A 506 37.92 -19.38 2.47
CA GLU A 506 39.21 -18.96 3.02
C GLU A 506 40.33 -19.93 2.62
N ARG A 507 40.14 -21.24 2.82
CA ARG A 507 41.12 -22.27 2.43
C ARG A 507 41.37 -22.33 0.92
N MET A 508 40.34 -22.16 0.09
CA MET A 508 40.48 -22.15 -1.36
C MET A 508 41.19 -20.88 -1.85
N ALA A 509 40.97 -19.73 -1.19
CA ALA A 509 41.71 -18.50 -1.48
C ALA A 509 43.19 -18.65 -1.15
N GLU A 510 43.52 -19.24 0.01
CA GLU A 510 44.90 -19.58 0.38
C GLU A 510 45.53 -20.53 -0.63
N LYS A 511 44.84 -21.60 -1.01
CA LYS A 511 45.33 -22.56 -2.02
C LYS A 511 45.47 -21.95 -3.40
N SER A 512 44.59 -21.03 -3.78
CA SER A 512 44.69 -20.31 -5.06
C SER A 512 45.88 -19.34 -5.06
N ALA A 513 46.11 -18.64 -3.95
CA ALA A 513 47.29 -17.79 -3.77
C ALA A 513 48.59 -18.61 -3.76
N GLU A 514 48.60 -19.77 -3.10
CA GLU A 514 49.70 -20.74 -3.11
C GLU A 514 49.97 -21.27 -4.52
N PHE A 515 48.92 -21.64 -5.27
CA PHE A 515 49.03 -22.08 -6.67
C PHE A 515 49.59 -20.97 -7.58
N ALA A 516 49.11 -19.73 -7.41
CA ALA A 516 49.62 -18.58 -8.14
C ALA A 516 51.09 -18.27 -7.80
N ALA A 517 51.45 -18.30 -6.51
CA ALA A 517 52.84 -18.16 -6.04
C ALA A 517 53.74 -19.30 -6.53
N GLY A 518 53.18 -20.51 -6.66
CA GLY A 518 53.81 -21.68 -7.29
C GLY A 518 53.90 -21.63 -8.81
N GLY A 519 53.57 -20.48 -9.42
CA GLY A 519 53.67 -20.25 -10.87
C GLY A 519 52.55 -20.86 -11.69
N ASN A 520 51.37 -21.06 -11.10
CA ASN A 520 50.20 -21.69 -11.72
C ASN A 520 50.46 -23.10 -12.27
N ARG A 521 51.33 -23.87 -11.59
CA ARG A 521 51.74 -25.21 -12.03
C ARG A 521 50.95 -26.27 -11.28
N VAL A 522 50.34 -27.20 -12.02
CA VAL A 522 49.55 -28.31 -11.47
C VAL A 522 50.44 -29.41 -10.86
N TYR A 523 51.69 -29.51 -11.30
CA TYR A 523 52.68 -30.47 -10.80
C TYR A 523 53.85 -29.71 -10.18
N LEU A 524 54.07 -29.88 -8.87
CA LEU A 524 55.25 -29.38 -8.19
C LEU A 524 56.40 -30.40 -8.39
N PRO A 525 57.63 -29.95 -8.72
CA PRO A 525 58.75 -30.87 -8.86
C PRO A 525 58.99 -31.59 -7.53
N VAL A 526 59.06 -32.92 -7.58
CA VAL A 526 59.48 -33.72 -6.43
C VAL A 526 60.95 -33.40 -6.20
N THR A 527 61.28 -32.81 -5.06
CA THR A 527 62.67 -32.59 -4.66
C THR A 527 63.32 -33.93 -4.35
N ASP A 528 64.47 -34.21 -4.99
CA ASP A 528 65.31 -35.40 -4.76
C ASP A 528 65.86 -35.49 -3.33
#